data_AF-A0AAD5KMG3-F1
#
_entry.id   AF-A0AAD5KMG3-F1
#
_cell.length_a   1.000
_cell.length_b   1.000
_cell.length_c   1.000
_cell.angle_alpha   90.00
_cell.angle_beta   90.00
_cell.angle_gamma   90.00
#
_symmetry.space_group_name_H-M   'P 1'
#
loop_
_entity.id
_entity.type
_entity.pdbx_description
1 polymer ?
#
loop_
_entity_poly.entity_id
_entity_poly.type
_entity_poly.pdbx_seq_one_letter_code
_entity_poly.pdbx_strand_id
1 'polypeptide(L)'
;MDKELMWILESTGRKAEEEVYMFGSTLNFCHSFILDPWDSTYEAASVFTIVDLNEVKHYNKQEIPSINNDTLAYLNLFKEVREAILSKQSWDDQFNRDEYHDLDWIHHCYYTIVREFEYSGLYGDDKSETWLLAHVRTVVDHVFDNLPLSVVCGESASLASSTRKNKGRIP
;
A
#
# COMPACT_ATOMS: atom_id res chain seq x y z
N MET A 1 2.11 25.70 6.68
CA MET A 1 0.72 25.40 6.31
C MET A 1 -0.10 26.65 6.55
N ASP A 2 -1.06 26.92 5.67
CA ASP A 2 -2.01 28.01 5.88
C ASP A 2 -2.93 27.65 7.05
N LYS A 3 -2.94 28.47 8.10
CA LYS A 3 -3.70 28.20 9.31
C LYS A 3 -5.22 28.29 9.10
N GLU A 4 -5.66 28.94 8.04
CA GLU A 4 -7.09 29.10 7.72
C GLU A 4 -7.68 27.86 7.03
N LEU A 5 -6.82 27.01 6.46
CA LEU A 5 -7.22 25.78 5.77
C LEU A 5 -7.13 24.52 6.64
N MET A 6 -6.58 24.65 7.85
CA MET A 6 -6.44 23.54 8.79
C MET A 6 -7.81 23.06 9.26
N TRP A 7 -7.96 21.75 9.41
CA TRP A 7 -9.16 21.17 9.95
C TRP A 7 -9.30 21.48 11.44
N ILE A 8 -10.35 22.23 11.76
CA ILE A 8 -10.77 22.49 13.13
C ILE A 8 -11.69 21.35 13.57
N LEU A 9 -11.29 20.63 14.61
CA LEU A 9 -12.12 19.60 15.24
C LEU A 9 -13.29 20.26 15.96
N GLU A 10 -14.51 19.87 15.61
CA GLU A 10 -15.74 20.44 16.18
C GLU A 10 -15.85 20.14 17.68
N SER A 11 -15.30 19.00 18.10
CA SER A 11 -15.32 18.54 19.49
C SER A 11 -14.52 19.40 20.47
N THR A 12 -13.35 19.91 20.06
CA THR A 12 -12.44 20.67 20.96
C THR A 12 -12.03 22.04 20.44
N GLY A 13 -12.31 22.36 19.17
CA GLY A 13 -11.84 23.58 18.50
C GLY A 13 -10.34 23.58 18.17
N ARG A 14 -9.65 22.45 18.40
CA ARG A 14 -8.23 22.27 18.06
C ARG A 14 -8.05 22.11 16.55
N LYS A 15 -6.85 22.44 16.07
CA LYS A 15 -6.48 22.24 14.66
C LYS A 15 -5.73 20.93 14.52
N ALA A 16 -6.31 19.95 13.84
CA ALA A 16 -5.78 18.59 13.77
C ALA A 16 -4.34 18.55 13.27
N GLU A 17 -4.03 19.29 12.20
CA GLU A 17 -2.69 19.33 11.60
C GLU A 17 -1.67 20.03 12.50
N GLU A 18 -2.09 21.02 13.29
CA GLU A 18 -1.22 21.72 14.25
C GLU A 18 -0.83 20.78 15.40
N GLU A 19 -1.78 20.02 15.94
CA GLU A 19 -1.52 19.03 17.00
C GLU A 19 -0.58 17.91 16.52
N VAL A 20 -0.84 17.34 15.33
CA VAL A 20 0.02 16.31 14.73
C VAL A 20 1.42 16.87 14.43
N TYR A 21 1.51 18.10 13.93
CA TYR A 21 2.80 18.75 13.67
C TYR A 21 3.61 18.96 14.95
N MET A 22 2.97 19.45 16.01
CA MET A 22 3.62 19.67 17.30
C MET A 22 4.08 18.35 17.90
N PHE A 23 3.25 17.31 17.86
CA PHE A 23 3.61 15.97 18.31
C PHE A 23 4.77 15.40 17.50
N GLY A 24 4.69 15.41 16.18
CA GLY A 24 5.75 14.91 15.30
C GLY A 24 7.08 15.65 15.45
N SER A 25 7.05 16.94 15.81
CA SER A 25 8.26 17.73 16.10
C SER A 25 8.99 17.29 17.37
N THR A 26 8.31 16.56 18.26
CA THR A 26 8.95 15.94 19.44
C THR A 26 9.59 14.59 19.13
N LEU A 27 9.29 13.99 17.97
CA LEU A 27 9.78 12.69 17.56
C LEU A 27 11.00 12.85 16.65
N ASN A 28 11.99 11.97 16.82
CA ASN A 28 13.09 11.86 15.87
C ASN A 28 12.58 11.05 14.65
N PHE A 29 12.57 11.67 13.46
CA PHE A 29 12.27 11.04 12.15
C PHE A 29 10.79 10.81 11.79
N CYS A 30 9.93 11.82 11.89
CA CYS A 30 8.62 11.79 11.21
C CYS A 30 8.79 12.07 9.70
N HIS A 31 8.47 11.08 8.87
CA HIS A 31 8.53 11.17 7.40
C HIS A 31 7.17 11.33 6.72
N SER A 32 6.06 11.09 7.44
CA SER A 32 4.70 11.31 6.95
C SER A 32 3.85 11.95 8.06
N PHE A 33 2.87 12.76 7.67
CA PHE A 33 1.84 13.34 8.55
C PHE A 33 0.48 12.68 8.28
N ILE A 34 0.50 11.37 7.99
CA ILE A 34 -0.73 10.59 7.86
C ILE A 34 -1.23 10.30 9.28
N LEU A 35 -2.42 10.80 9.59
CA LEU A 35 -3.08 10.55 10.87
C LEU A 35 -3.74 9.18 10.83
N ASP A 36 -3.23 8.23 11.63
CA ASP A 36 -3.93 6.99 11.95
C ASP A 36 -4.76 7.19 13.24
N PRO A 37 -6.08 7.41 13.15
CA PRO A 37 -6.88 7.69 14.32
C PRO A 37 -7.08 6.45 15.23
N TRP A 38 -6.64 5.26 14.82
CA TRP A 38 -6.65 4.05 15.65
C TRP A 38 -5.36 3.85 16.46
N ASP A 39 -4.31 4.64 16.21
CA ASP A 39 -3.07 4.57 16.98
C ASP A 39 -3.28 5.08 18.42
N SER A 40 -3.13 4.18 19.38
CA SER A 40 -3.25 4.45 20.82
C SER A 40 -2.24 5.48 21.34
N THR A 41 -1.16 5.74 20.60
CA THR A 41 -0.10 6.69 20.98
C THR A 41 -0.64 8.11 21.12
N TYR A 42 -1.62 8.51 20.30
CA TYR A 42 -2.18 9.86 20.37
C TYR A 42 -2.90 10.13 21.69
N GLU A 43 -3.62 9.15 22.22
CA GLU A 43 -4.28 9.25 23.53
C GLU A 43 -3.23 9.20 24.65
N ALA A 44 -2.29 8.24 24.58
CA ALA A 44 -1.24 8.08 25.58
C ALA A 44 -0.34 9.33 25.72
N ALA A 45 -0.05 9.99 24.61
CA ALA A 45 0.71 11.24 24.56
C ALA A 45 -0.16 12.49 24.71
N SER A 46 -1.46 12.34 24.95
CA SER A 46 -2.43 13.45 25.12
C SER A 46 -2.49 14.44 23.94
N VAL A 47 -2.19 13.96 22.73
CA VAL A 47 -2.27 14.74 21.48
C VAL A 47 -3.74 15.00 21.15
N PHE A 48 -4.56 13.95 21.22
CA PHE A 48 -6.00 14.00 20.97
C PHE A 48 -6.77 13.38 22.13
N THR A 49 -7.97 13.89 22.38
CA THR A 49 -8.94 13.21 23.24
C THR A 49 -9.61 12.07 22.49
N ILE A 50 -10.25 11.15 23.22
CA ILE A 50 -11.02 10.07 22.59
C ILE A 50 -12.18 10.60 21.73
N VAL A 51 -12.69 11.80 22.05
CA VAL A 51 -13.76 12.46 21.30
C VAL A 51 -13.21 12.98 19.96
N ASP A 52 -12.05 13.65 20.00
CA ASP A 52 -11.33 14.09 18.78
C ASP A 52 -11.06 12.91 17.84
N LEU A 53 -10.50 11.81 18.36
CA LEU A 53 -10.20 10.61 17.57
C LEU A 53 -11.47 9.96 17.00
N ASN A 54 -12.57 9.98 17.75
CA ASN A 54 -13.84 9.46 17.25
C ASN A 54 -14.44 10.35 16.16
N GLU A 55 -14.31 11.67 16.26
CA GLU A 55 -14.68 12.59 15.18
C GLU A 55 -13.89 12.26 13.92
N VAL A 56 -12.57 12.09 14.04
CA VAL A 56 -11.69 11.75 12.91
C VAL A 56 -12.06 10.42 12.25
N LYS A 57 -12.34 9.37 13.04
CA LYS A 57 -12.72 8.05 12.51
C LYS A 57 -13.98 8.05 11.66
N HIS A 58 -14.89 8.99 11.91
CA HIS A 58 -16.22 9.00 11.30
C HIS A 58 -16.43 10.15 10.33
N TYR A 59 -15.50 11.12 10.28
CA TYR A 59 -15.56 12.24 9.36
C TYR A 59 -15.54 11.75 7.90
N ASN A 60 -16.62 12.04 7.15
CA ASN A 60 -16.80 11.65 5.75
C ASN A 60 -16.52 10.16 5.45
N LYS A 61 -16.68 9.28 6.45
CA LYS A 61 -16.45 7.84 6.30
C LYS A 61 -17.33 7.32 5.17
N GLN A 62 -16.70 6.91 4.08
CA GLN A 62 -17.40 6.24 3.00
C GLN A 62 -17.80 4.85 3.48
N GLU A 63 -19.03 4.44 3.17
CA GLU A 63 -19.40 3.04 3.37
C GLU A 63 -18.52 2.19 2.46
N ILE A 64 -17.82 1.22 3.07
CA ILE A 64 -17.11 0.21 2.30
C ILE A 64 -18.19 -0.60 1.59
N PRO A 65 -18.26 -0.59 0.25
CA PRO A 65 -19.26 -1.36 -0.46
C PRO A 65 -19.06 -2.83 -0.14
N SER A 66 -20.15 -3.53 0.20
CA SER A 66 -20.10 -4.97 0.30
C SER A 66 -19.82 -5.56 -1.08
N ILE A 67 -18.89 -6.52 -1.14
CA ILE A 67 -18.69 -7.32 -2.36
C ILE A 67 -20.03 -8.00 -2.67
N ASN A 68 -20.55 -7.81 -3.89
CA ASN A 68 -21.81 -8.45 -4.27
C ASN A 68 -21.64 -9.98 -4.30
N ASN A 69 -22.73 -10.70 -4.06
CA ASN A 69 -22.70 -12.16 -3.97
C ASN A 69 -22.20 -12.81 -5.26
N ASP A 70 -22.43 -12.20 -6.42
CA ASP A 70 -21.97 -12.74 -7.71
C ASP A 70 -20.45 -12.65 -7.87
N THR A 71 -19.84 -11.53 -7.47
CA THR A 71 -18.36 -11.39 -7.43
C THR A 71 -17.77 -12.30 -6.37
N LEU A 72 -18.42 -12.41 -5.20
CA LEU A 72 -17.99 -13.36 -4.17
C LEU A 72 -18.09 -14.82 -4.65
N ALA A 73 -19.15 -15.18 -5.38
CA ALA A 73 -19.33 -16.50 -5.96
C ALA A 73 -18.29 -16.77 -7.06
N TYR A 74 -18.01 -15.80 -7.91
CA TYR A 74 -16.94 -15.86 -8.91
C TYR A 74 -15.56 -16.03 -8.27
N LEU A 75 -15.26 -15.28 -7.20
CA LEU A 75 -14.07 -15.47 -6.36
C LEU A 75 -14.03 -16.84 -5.66
N ASN A 76 -15.18 -17.46 -5.40
CA ASN A 76 -15.25 -18.81 -4.84
C ASN A 76 -15.08 -19.92 -5.90
N LEU A 77 -15.33 -19.65 -7.19
CA LEU A 77 -14.95 -20.58 -8.28
C LEU A 77 -13.43 -20.79 -8.30
N PHE A 78 -12.71 -19.77 -7.85
CA PHE A 78 -11.28 -19.77 -7.68
C PHE A 78 -10.79 -20.50 -6.40
N LYS A 79 -11.65 -21.22 -5.69
CA LYS A 79 -11.21 -22.19 -4.66
C LYS A 79 -10.34 -23.32 -5.23
N GLU A 80 -10.45 -23.60 -6.52
CA GLU A 80 -9.60 -24.53 -7.28
C GLU A 80 -8.52 -23.82 -8.12
N VAL A 81 -8.19 -22.55 -7.81
CA VAL A 81 -7.16 -21.78 -8.53
C VAL A 81 -5.84 -22.51 -8.63
N ARG A 82 -5.47 -23.24 -7.58
CA ARG A 82 -4.22 -23.95 -7.54
C ARG A 82 -4.12 -25.02 -8.64
N GLU A 83 -5.20 -25.70 -8.98
CA GLU A 83 -5.19 -26.68 -10.08
C GLU A 83 -5.15 -25.99 -11.45
N ALA A 84 -5.92 -24.92 -11.63
CA ALA A 84 -5.92 -24.14 -12.87
C ALA A 84 -4.55 -23.49 -13.15
N ILE A 85 -3.92 -22.90 -12.14
CA ILE A 85 -2.57 -22.32 -12.24
C ILE A 85 -1.51 -23.38 -12.52
N LEU A 86 -1.64 -24.58 -11.94
CA LEU A 86 -0.67 -25.65 -12.16
C LEU A 86 -0.94 -26.43 -13.46
N SER A 87 -2.06 -26.16 -14.13
CA SER A 87 -2.41 -26.82 -15.39
C SER A 87 -1.53 -26.30 -16.53
N LYS A 88 -0.99 -27.23 -17.30
CA LYS A 88 -0.19 -26.93 -18.49
C LYS A 88 -1.06 -26.23 -19.54
N GLN A 89 -0.61 -25.07 -19.99
CA GLN A 89 -1.26 -24.32 -21.07
C GLN A 89 -0.74 -24.77 -22.44
N SER A 90 -1.56 -24.58 -23.47
CA SER A 90 -1.18 -24.94 -24.85
C SER A 90 0.01 -24.13 -25.37
N TRP A 91 0.26 -22.97 -24.77
CA TRP A 91 1.33 -22.05 -25.15
C TRP A 91 2.62 -22.21 -24.33
N ASP A 92 2.64 -23.06 -23.29
CA ASP A 92 3.82 -23.24 -22.41
C ASP A 92 5.04 -23.78 -23.16
N ASP A 93 4.83 -24.72 -24.10
CA ASP A 93 5.93 -25.38 -24.82
C ASP A 93 6.51 -24.52 -25.95
N GLN A 94 5.71 -23.61 -26.49
CA GLN A 94 6.03 -22.78 -27.66
C GLN A 94 5.68 -21.32 -27.37
N PHE A 95 6.16 -20.81 -26.24
CA PHE A 95 5.84 -19.46 -25.81
C PHE A 95 6.31 -18.42 -26.83
N ASN A 96 5.34 -17.70 -27.37
CA ASN A 96 5.54 -16.49 -28.16
C ASN A 96 5.15 -15.29 -27.32
N ARG A 97 6.13 -14.42 -27.04
CA ARG A 97 5.92 -13.20 -26.26
C ARG A 97 4.88 -12.28 -26.87
N ASP A 98 4.91 -12.07 -28.17
CA ASP A 98 4.02 -11.11 -28.85
C ASP A 98 2.57 -11.60 -28.87
N GLU A 99 2.35 -12.91 -28.71
CA GLU A 99 1.04 -13.54 -28.75
C GLU A 99 0.48 -13.84 -27.35
N TYR A 100 1.34 -14.22 -26.40
CA TYR A 100 0.93 -14.79 -25.11
C TYR A 100 1.40 -14.00 -23.90
N HIS A 101 2.08 -12.85 -24.06
CA HIS A 101 2.51 -12.02 -22.93
C HIS A 101 1.39 -11.74 -21.94
N ASP A 102 0.22 -11.30 -22.40
CA ASP A 102 -0.87 -10.93 -21.49
C ASP A 102 -1.40 -12.16 -20.73
N LEU A 103 -1.38 -13.34 -21.35
CA LEU A 103 -1.79 -14.60 -20.72
C LEU A 103 -0.78 -15.04 -19.66
N ASP A 104 0.51 -14.95 -19.96
CA ASP A 104 1.61 -15.23 -19.03
C ASP A 104 1.61 -14.25 -17.84
N TRP A 105 1.39 -12.96 -18.11
CA TRP A 105 1.25 -11.95 -17.06
C TRP A 105 0.06 -12.23 -16.15
N ILE A 106 -1.12 -12.55 -16.70
CA ILE A 106 -2.30 -12.95 -15.90
C ILE A 106 -1.97 -14.17 -15.05
N HIS A 107 -1.31 -15.19 -15.62
CA HIS A 107 -0.93 -16.40 -14.91
C HIS A 107 0.03 -16.09 -13.75
N HIS A 108 1.02 -15.23 -13.98
CA HIS A 108 1.94 -14.71 -12.97
C HIS A 108 1.22 -13.94 -11.85
N CYS A 109 0.23 -13.08 -12.19
CA CYS A 109 -0.60 -12.36 -11.22
C CYS A 109 -1.31 -13.33 -10.27
N TYR A 110 -2.02 -14.30 -10.85
CA TYR A 110 -2.80 -15.27 -10.08
C TYR A 110 -1.88 -16.13 -9.20
N TYR A 111 -0.75 -16.60 -9.71
CA TYR A 111 0.22 -17.37 -8.93
C TYR A 111 0.72 -16.58 -7.71
N THR A 112 1.14 -15.33 -7.95
CA THR A 112 1.68 -14.45 -6.91
C THR A 112 0.63 -14.14 -5.85
N ILE A 113 -0.57 -13.71 -6.24
CA ILE A 113 -1.65 -13.34 -5.31
C ILE A 113 -2.11 -14.54 -4.47
N VAL A 114 -2.28 -15.72 -5.08
CA VAL A 114 -2.72 -16.93 -4.38
C VAL A 114 -1.70 -17.35 -3.34
N ARG A 115 -0.41 -17.31 -3.70
CA ARG A 115 0.67 -17.57 -2.77
C ARG A 115 0.65 -16.58 -1.60
N GLU A 116 0.46 -15.29 -1.86
CA GLU A 116 0.37 -14.29 -0.79
C GLU A 116 -0.89 -14.47 0.08
N PHE A 117 -2.00 -14.93 -0.50
CA PHE A 117 -3.24 -15.23 0.21
C PHE A 117 -3.09 -16.45 1.15
N GLU A 118 -2.56 -17.55 0.63
CA GLU A 118 -2.44 -18.83 1.34
C GLU A 118 -1.37 -18.80 2.45
N TYR A 119 -0.30 -18.02 2.27
CA TYR A 119 0.82 -17.95 3.20
C TYR A 119 0.79 -16.70 4.11
N SER A 120 -0.36 -16.03 4.22
CA SER A 120 -0.65 -14.94 5.18
C SER A 120 -0.08 -13.55 4.83
N GLY A 121 0.38 -13.34 3.60
CA GLY A 121 1.05 -12.10 3.17
C GLY A 121 0.12 -10.90 3.03
N LEU A 122 -1.12 -11.08 2.55
CA LEU A 122 -2.00 -9.96 2.21
C LEU A 122 -2.91 -9.47 3.35
N TYR A 123 -3.21 -10.32 4.34
CA TYR A 123 -4.12 -10.00 5.44
C TYR A 123 -3.32 -9.75 6.72
N GLY A 124 -2.88 -8.52 6.91
CA GLY A 124 -2.24 -8.07 8.14
C GLY A 124 -1.93 -6.57 8.06
N ASP A 125 -2.23 -5.85 9.13
CA ASP A 125 -2.03 -4.40 9.22
C ASP A 125 -0.53 -4.01 9.43
N ASP A 126 0.37 -5.01 9.38
CA ASP A 126 1.79 -4.91 9.72
C ASP A 126 2.74 -4.92 8.50
N LYS A 127 2.21 -4.75 7.28
CA LYS A 127 3.03 -4.78 6.06
C LYS A 127 3.72 -3.44 5.82
N SER A 128 5.05 -3.46 5.91
CA SER A 128 5.88 -2.31 5.53
C SER A 128 5.70 -1.93 4.06
N GLU A 129 5.94 -0.67 3.71
CA GLU A 129 5.97 -0.22 2.32
C GLU A 129 6.91 -1.07 1.44
N THR A 130 8.08 -1.43 1.96
CA THR A 130 9.04 -2.31 1.28
C THR A 130 8.43 -3.68 0.94
N TRP A 131 7.56 -4.20 1.82
CA TRP A 131 6.85 -5.45 1.57
C TRP A 131 5.85 -5.27 0.42
N LEU A 132 5.04 -4.20 0.43
CA LEU A 132 4.10 -3.92 -0.66
C LEU A 132 4.81 -3.72 -2.01
N LEU A 133 5.97 -3.04 -2.00
CA LEU A 133 6.81 -2.87 -3.17
C LEU A 133 7.37 -4.21 -3.68
N ALA A 134 7.83 -5.10 -2.80
CA ALA A 134 8.40 -6.37 -3.23
C ALA A 134 7.35 -7.40 -3.70
N HIS A 135 6.15 -7.39 -3.10
CA HIS A 135 5.16 -8.45 -3.30
C HIS A 135 4.00 -8.06 -4.23
N VAL A 136 3.56 -6.80 -4.22
CA VAL A 136 2.40 -6.34 -5.00
C VAL A 136 2.82 -5.49 -6.20
N ARG A 137 3.75 -4.56 -6.00
CA ARG A 137 4.18 -3.64 -7.08
C ARG A 137 4.83 -4.38 -8.24
N THR A 138 5.57 -5.45 -7.98
CA THR A 138 6.17 -6.33 -8.99
C THR A 138 5.15 -6.80 -10.03
N VAL A 139 3.92 -7.14 -9.60
CA VAL A 139 2.83 -7.56 -10.51
C VAL A 139 2.44 -6.43 -11.48
N VAL A 140 2.41 -5.19 -10.99
CA VAL A 140 2.09 -4.01 -11.78
C VAL A 140 3.22 -3.66 -12.73
N ASP A 141 4.48 -3.80 -12.30
CA ASP A 141 5.63 -3.46 -13.13
C ASP A 141 5.75 -4.42 -14.34
N HIS A 142 5.45 -5.70 -14.14
CA HIS A 142 5.51 -6.72 -15.19
C HIS A 142 4.44 -6.61 -16.29
N VAL A 143 3.38 -5.81 -16.10
CA VAL A 143 2.35 -5.62 -17.14
C VAL A 143 2.90 -4.95 -18.41
N PHE A 144 4.03 -4.27 -18.29
CA PHE A 144 4.64 -3.52 -19.39
C PHE A 144 5.88 -4.21 -19.98
N ASP A 145 6.16 -5.46 -19.60
CA ASP A 145 7.38 -6.15 -20.02
C ASP A 145 7.47 -6.28 -21.55
N ASN A 146 6.35 -6.44 -22.25
CA ASN A 146 6.29 -6.47 -23.71
C ASN A 146 6.55 -5.12 -24.40
N LEU A 147 6.55 -4.00 -23.67
CA LEU A 147 6.79 -2.67 -24.23
C LEU A 147 8.24 -2.24 -24.02
N PRO A 148 8.82 -1.43 -24.93
CA PRO A 148 10.16 -0.86 -24.76
C PRO A 148 10.12 0.35 -23.81
N LEU A 149 9.55 0.17 -22.62
CA LEU A 149 9.40 1.21 -21.60
C LEU A 149 10.33 0.91 -20.43
N SER A 150 10.93 1.96 -19.87
CA SER A 150 11.64 1.87 -18.59
C SER A 150 10.69 2.35 -17.50
N VAL A 151 10.22 1.42 -16.68
CA VAL A 151 9.43 1.73 -15.50
C VAL A 151 10.39 2.10 -14.38
N VAL A 152 10.32 3.34 -13.89
CA VAL A 152 11.10 3.80 -12.73
C VAL A 152 10.18 3.87 -11.53
N CYS A 153 10.40 2.98 -10.57
CA CYS A 153 9.61 2.88 -9.34
C CYS A 153 10.45 3.29 -8.12
N GLY A 154 9.84 4.08 -7.23
CA GLY A 154 10.47 4.59 -6.02
C GLY A 154 11.01 6.02 -6.18
N GLU A 155 11.20 6.70 -5.06
CA GLU A 155 11.92 7.97 -5.06
C GLU A 155 13.37 7.71 -5.46
N SER A 156 13.81 8.29 -6.58
CA SER A 156 15.24 8.48 -6.79
C SER A 156 15.74 9.31 -5.60
N ALA A 157 16.51 8.70 -4.69
CA ALA A 157 17.12 9.43 -3.60
C ALA A 157 17.81 10.64 -4.22
N SER A 158 17.37 11.85 -3.86
CA SER A 158 17.94 13.07 -4.44
C SER A 158 19.46 13.00 -4.32
N LEU A 159 20.18 13.57 -5.29
CA LEU A 159 21.64 13.55 -5.30
C LEU A 159 22.19 13.98 -3.91
N ALA A 160 21.54 14.96 -3.29
CA ALA A 160 21.81 15.42 -1.92
C ALA A 160 21.65 14.31 -0.85
N SER A 161 20.57 13.51 -0.88
CA SER A 161 20.36 12.40 0.05
C SER A 161 21.36 11.28 -0.14
N SER A 162 21.72 10.95 -1.39
CA SER A 162 22.74 9.93 -1.71
C SER A 162 24.14 10.39 -1.27
N THR A 163 24.53 11.62 -1.60
CA THR A 163 25.80 12.22 -1.16
C THR A 163 25.89 12.29 0.36
N ARG A 164 24.81 12.65 1.07
CA ARG A 164 24.81 12.67 2.54
C ARG A 164 25.00 11.27 3.15
N LYS A 165 24.30 10.26 2.63
CA LYS A 165 24.42 8.87 3.12
C LYS A 165 25.80 8.25 2.85
N ASN A 166 26.48 8.70 1.80
CA ASN A 166 27.80 8.19 1.41
C ASN A 166 28.97 9.07 1.86
N LYS A 167 28.71 10.21 2.50
CA LYS A 167 29.76 11.08 3.02
C LYS A 167 30.50 10.39 4.17
N GLY A 168 31.77 10.07 3.96
CA GLY A 168 32.65 9.46 4.96
C GLY A 168 32.66 7.93 4.96
N ARG A 169 31.98 7.26 4.03
CA ARG A 169 32.17 5.83 3.80
C ARG A 169 33.39 5.63 2.90
N ILE A 170 34.34 4.82 3.37
CA ILE A 170 35.50 4.40 2.58
C ILE A 170 35.06 3.16 1.79
N PRO A 171 35.36 3.05 0.48
CA PRO A 171 35.00 1.89 -0.34
C PRO A 171 35.52 0.56 0.21
#